data_AF-A0A839LBZ7-F1
#
_entry.id   AF-A0A839LBZ7-F1
#
_cell.length_a   1.000
_cell.length_b   1.000
_cell.length_c   1.000
_cell.angle_alpha   90.00
_cell.angle_beta   90.00
_cell.angle_gamma   90.00
#
_symmetry.space_group_name_H-M   'P 1'
#
loop_
_entity.id
_entity.type
_entity.pdbx_description
1 polymer ?
#
loop_
_entity_poly.entity_id
_entity_poly.type
_entity_poly.pdbx_seq_one_letter_code
_entity_poly.pdbx_strand_id
1 'polypeptide(L)'
;MVLTLVLGAVPVARAEGIHLSDLRTERTDEGLLLSFSARFELTKPVEEALLKGLPVYFQAEVNVMRSRWYWRDARAARGVRSWRLVWQPLTRQYRVTTEGLHQNFDSLPEALAFMRGVSGWRIAEPRDIDEDGKYYLEFSYKLDTSQLPRPMQIGLGAPQGWGLSVEHKLNLAPDFSGRLQP
;
A
#
# COMPACT_ATOMS: atom_id res chain seq x y z
N MET A 1 -2.67 -4.75 -47.29
CA MET A 1 -2.11 -5.44 -46.11
C MET A 1 -2.57 -4.67 -44.88
N VAL A 2 -3.56 -5.18 -44.16
CA VAL A 2 -4.22 -4.47 -43.05
C VAL A 2 -3.40 -4.66 -41.77
N LEU A 3 -2.92 -3.56 -41.20
CA LEU A 3 -2.17 -3.54 -39.95
C LEU A 3 -3.15 -3.52 -38.78
N THR A 4 -3.37 -4.67 -38.15
CA THR A 4 -4.20 -4.77 -36.94
C THR A 4 -3.39 -4.29 -35.73
N LEU A 5 -3.73 -3.10 -35.23
CA LEU A 5 -3.17 -2.53 -34.01
C LEU A 5 -3.80 -3.23 -32.80
N VAL A 6 -3.03 -4.06 -32.09
CA VAL A 6 -3.46 -4.66 -30.82
C VAL A 6 -3.31 -3.61 -29.73
N LEU A 7 -4.44 -3.06 -29.27
CA LEU A 7 -4.51 -2.24 -28.06
C LEU A 7 -4.11 -3.10 -26.86
N GLY A 8 -2.94 -2.83 -26.28
CA GLY A 8 -2.54 -3.38 -25.00
C GLY A 8 -3.49 -2.85 -23.91
N ALA A 9 -4.39 -3.70 -23.42
CA ALA A 9 -5.17 -3.41 -22.24
C ALA A 9 -4.22 -3.32 -21.05
N VAL A 10 -3.92 -2.09 -20.62
CA VAL A 10 -3.27 -1.86 -19.34
C VAL A 10 -4.26 -2.38 -18.28
N PRO A 11 -3.89 -3.34 -17.42
CA PRO A 11 -4.78 -3.74 -16.35
C PRO A 11 -5.03 -2.51 -15.49
N VAL A 12 -6.26 -1.98 -15.56
CA VAL A 12 -6.75 -0.99 -14.61
C VAL A 12 -6.71 -1.71 -13.27
N ALA A 13 -5.75 -1.33 -12.44
CA ALA A 13 -5.68 -1.77 -11.07
C ALA A 13 -7.05 -1.49 -10.43
N ARG A 14 -7.74 -2.55 -10.01
CA ARG A 14 -9.01 -2.40 -9.31
C ARG A 14 -8.71 -1.94 -7.89
N ALA A 15 -9.07 -0.70 -7.61
CA ALA A 15 -9.24 -0.25 -6.24
C ALA A 15 -10.49 -0.96 -5.68
N GLU A 16 -10.30 -1.93 -4.80
CA GLU A 16 -11.39 -2.50 -4.03
C GLU A 16 -11.37 -1.85 -2.64
N GLY A 17 -12.33 -0.94 -2.39
CA GLY A 17 -12.59 -0.30 -1.10
C GLY A 17 -11.53 0.66 -0.55
N ILE A 18 -10.32 0.73 -1.13
CA ILE A 18 -9.29 1.70 -0.76
C ILE A 18 -9.12 2.74 -1.86
N HIS A 19 -9.32 4.01 -1.51
CA HIS A 19 -9.09 5.15 -2.39
C HIS A 19 -7.75 5.82 -2.06
N LEU A 20 -6.76 5.69 -2.97
CA LEU A 20 -5.48 6.39 -2.85
C LEU A 20 -5.68 7.87 -3.23
N SER A 21 -5.56 8.77 -2.26
CA SER A 21 -5.77 10.22 -2.43
C SER A 21 -4.49 10.98 -2.76
N ASP A 22 -3.35 10.53 -2.26
CA ASP A 22 -2.04 11.12 -2.56
C ASP A 22 -1.00 10.01 -2.64
N LEU A 23 -0.09 10.13 -3.59
CA LEU A 23 1.10 9.29 -3.72
C LEU A 23 2.17 10.14 -4.38
N ARG A 24 3.22 10.46 -3.64
CA ARG A 24 4.28 11.34 -4.10
C ARG A 24 5.65 10.86 -3.68
N THR A 25 6.62 11.13 -4.53
CA THR A 25 8.03 10.79 -4.30
C THR A 25 8.88 12.05 -4.33
N GLU A 26 9.89 12.07 -3.48
CA GLU A 26 10.84 13.17 -3.34
C GLU A 26 12.24 12.60 -3.15
N ARG A 27 13.19 13.06 -3.97
CA ARG A 27 14.61 12.71 -3.82
C ARG A 27 15.25 13.68 -2.83
N THR A 28 15.97 13.12 -1.88
CA THR A 28 16.72 13.85 -0.86
C THR A 28 18.14 13.27 -0.76
N ASP A 29 19.01 13.93 0.00
CA ASP A 29 20.37 13.43 0.27
C ASP A 29 20.36 12.09 1.03
N GLU A 30 19.28 11.80 1.77
CA GLU A 30 19.10 10.52 2.49
C GLU A 30 18.57 9.39 1.59
N GLY A 31 18.15 9.70 0.37
CA GLY A 31 17.59 8.76 -0.60
C GLY A 31 16.22 9.17 -1.13
N LEU A 32 15.48 8.19 -1.65
CA LEU A 32 14.14 8.40 -2.18
C LEU A 32 13.09 8.25 -1.08
N LEU A 33 12.33 9.32 -0.85
CA LEU A 33 11.24 9.35 0.10
C LEU A 33 9.90 9.19 -0.63
N LEU A 34 9.01 8.39 -0.04
CA LEU A 34 7.63 8.20 -0.47
C LEU A 34 6.70 8.78 0.59
N SER A 35 5.73 9.55 0.14
CA SER A 35 4.57 9.91 0.96
C SER A 35 3.30 9.43 0.27
N PHE A 36 2.37 8.88 1.03
CA PHE A 36 1.08 8.46 0.51
C PHE A 36 -0.04 8.72 1.51
N SER A 37 -1.25 8.86 0.99
CA SER A 37 -2.48 8.97 1.76
C SER A 37 -3.59 8.18 1.08
N ALA A 38 -4.15 7.22 1.79
CA ALA A 38 -5.22 6.35 1.37
C ALA A 38 -6.41 6.50 2.32
N ARG A 39 -7.62 6.56 1.76
CA ARG A 39 -8.88 6.61 2.50
C ARG A 39 -9.62 5.32 2.25
N PHE A 40 -10.12 4.71 3.31
CA PHE A 40 -10.86 3.47 3.25
C PHE A 40 -11.76 3.34 4.48
N GLU A 41 -12.78 2.52 4.35
CA GLU A 41 -13.62 2.07 5.45
C GLU A 41 -13.49 0.55 5.57
N LEU A 42 -13.63 0.02 6.78
CA LEU A 42 -13.65 -1.42 6.96
C LEU A 42 -14.98 -1.96 6.44
N THR A 43 -14.92 -3.10 5.76
CA THR A 43 -16.13 -3.85 5.44
C THR A 43 -16.71 -4.43 6.74
N LYS A 44 -18.03 -4.63 6.76
CA LYS A 44 -18.73 -5.19 7.92
C LYS A 44 -18.09 -6.48 8.47
N PRO A 45 -17.65 -7.46 7.66
CA PRO A 45 -17.01 -8.68 8.18
C PRO A 45 -15.67 -8.42 8.87
N VAL A 46 -14.88 -7.45 8.38
CA VAL A 46 -13.59 -7.07 8.98
C VAL A 46 -13.83 -6.38 10.32
N GLU A 47 -14.81 -5.48 10.37
CA GLU A 47 -15.19 -4.80 11.62
C GLU A 47 -15.72 -5.78 12.67
N GLU A 48 -16.61 -6.70 12.30
CA GLU A 48 -17.11 -7.73 13.21
C GLU A 48 -16.00 -8.63 13.74
N ALA A 49 -15.02 -8.98 12.90
CA ALA A 49 -13.86 -9.76 13.31
C ALA A 49 -13.00 -8.98 14.31
N LEU A 50 -12.74 -7.70 14.01
CA LEU A 50 -11.99 -6.80 14.86
C LEU A 50 -12.63 -6.71 16.25
N LEU A 51 -13.95 -6.49 16.31
CA LEU A 51 -14.72 -6.41 17.57
C LEU A 51 -14.69 -7.71 18.38
N LYS A 52 -14.52 -8.86 17.72
CA LYS A 52 -14.28 -10.18 18.37
C LYS A 52 -12.85 -10.34 18.89
N GLY A 53 -12.01 -9.31 18.78
CA GLY A 53 -10.62 -9.30 19.24
C GLY A 53 -9.62 -9.88 18.24
N LEU A 54 -10.05 -10.12 16.99
CA LEU A 54 -9.14 -10.60 15.95
C LEU A 54 -8.28 -9.45 15.43
N PRO A 55 -6.94 -9.61 15.38
CA PRO A 55 -6.08 -8.60 14.80
C PRO A 55 -6.24 -8.55 13.28
N VAL A 56 -6.28 -7.33 12.76
CA VAL A 56 -6.39 -7.02 11.34
C VAL A 56 -5.08 -6.38 10.91
N TYR A 57 -4.52 -6.80 9.78
CA TYR A 57 -3.21 -6.35 9.30
C TYR A 57 -3.35 -5.56 8.02
N PHE A 58 -2.72 -4.40 7.97
CA PHE A 58 -2.55 -3.63 6.74
C PHE A 58 -1.09 -3.64 6.34
N GLN A 59 -0.84 -3.70 5.04
CA GLN A 59 0.51 -3.68 4.49
C GLN A 59 0.58 -2.70 3.32
N ALA A 60 1.52 -1.76 3.41
CA ALA A 60 1.97 -0.96 2.29
C ALA A 60 3.27 -1.57 1.77
N GLU A 61 3.31 -1.90 0.49
CA GLU A 61 4.49 -2.40 -0.20
C GLU A 61 4.82 -1.48 -1.36
N VAL A 62 6.11 -1.24 -1.54
CA VAL A 62 6.64 -0.46 -2.66
C VAL A 62 7.82 -1.20 -3.29
N ASN A 63 7.80 -1.25 -4.61
CA ASN A 63 8.91 -1.76 -5.41
C ASN A 63 9.39 -0.64 -6.34
N VAL A 64 10.66 -0.25 -6.20
CA VAL A 64 11.32 0.69 -7.11
C VAL A 64 11.97 -0.13 -8.21
N MET A 65 11.51 0.07 -9.44
CA MET A 65 11.90 -0.72 -10.59
C MET A 65 12.65 0.17 -11.58
N ARG A 66 13.79 -0.32 -12.07
CA ARG A 66 14.53 0.32 -13.16
C ARG A 66 14.14 -0.31 -14.48
N SER A 67 13.62 0.51 -15.39
CA SER A 67 13.24 0.11 -16.74
C SER A 67 14.48 -0.11 -17.60
N ARG A 68 14.62 -1.30 -18.21
CA ARG A 68 15.75 -1.66 -19.09
C ARG A 68 15.24 -2.20 -20.43
N TRP A 69 15.88 -1.82 -21.53
CA TRP A 69 15.33 -1.97 -22.90
C TRP A 69 15.43 -3.37 -23.52
N TYR A 70 16.28 -4.28 -23.02
CA TYR A 70 16.50 -5.60 -23.63
C TYR A 70 16.47 -6.79 -22.64
N TRP A 71 15.98 -6.59 -21.42
CA TRP A 71 15.86 -7.64 -20.39
C TRP A 71 14.86 -7.25 -19.30
N ARG A 72 14.53 -8.18 -18.38
CA ARG A 72 13.57 -7.97 -17.28
C ARG A 72 13.95 -6.73 -16.46
N ASP A 73 12.94 -5.94 -16.06
CA ASP A 73 13.14 -4.80 -15.16
C ASP A 73 13.87 -5.23 -13.89
N ALA A 74 14.85 -4.41 -13.48
CA ALA A 74 15.64 -4.68 -12.30
C ALA A 74 15.03 -3.97 -11.10
N ARG A 75 14.72 -4.72 -10.04
CA ARG A 75 14.29 -4.13 -8.77
C ARG A 75 15.48 -3.43 -8.13
N ALA A 76 15.40 -2.11 -8.01
CA ALA A 76 16.41 -1.28 -7.36
C ALA A 76 16.23 -1.32 -5.84
N ALA A 77 14.99 -1.20 -5.36
CA ALA A 77 14.70 -1.24 -3.93
C ALA A 77 13.30 -1.82 -3.65
N ARG A 78 13.10 -2.28 -2.41
CA ARG A 78 11.80 -2.72 -1.89
C ARG A 78 11.61 -2.17 -0.49
N GLY A 79 10.47 -1.55 -0.25
CA GLY A 79 10.01 -1.14 1.07
C GLY A 79 8.74 -1.91 1.45
N VAL A 80 8.66 -2.34 2.70
CA VAL A 80 7.40 -2.82 3.29
C VAL A 80 7.14 -2.07 4.60
N ARG A 81 5.90 -1.64 4.80
CA ARG A 81 5.38 -1.12 6.06
C ARG A 81 4.14 -1.92 6.44
N SER A 82 4.02 -2.24 7.73
CA SER A 82 2.88 -2.99 8.24
C SER A 82 2.25 -2.30 9.45
N TRP A 83 0.93 -2.40 9.52
CA TRP A 83 0.13 -1.99 10.67
C TRP A 83 -0.67 -3.17 11.17
N ARG A 84 -0.75 -3.30 12.48
CA ARG A 84 -1.66 -4.23 13.15
C ARG A 84 -2.68 -3.42 13.93
N LEU A 85 -3.95 -3.57 13.57
CA LEU A 85 -5.09 -3.02 14.28
C LEU A 85 -5.74 -4.12 15.11
N VAL A 86 -6.02 -3.87 16.39
CA VAL A 86 -6.74 -4.81 17.26
C VAL A 86 -7.66 -4.05 18.22
N TRP A 87 -8.87 -4.56 18.44
CA TRP A 87 -9.74 -4.08 19.51
C TRP A 87 -9.39 -4.76 20.83
N GLN A 88 -9.33 -3.99 21.91
CA GLN A 88 -9.07 -4.47 23.26
C GLN A 88 -10.36 -4.41 24.09
N PRO A 89 -11.07 -5.54 24.29
CA PRO A 89 -12.39 -5.52 24.94
C PRO A 89 -12.37 -5.02 26.38
N LEU A 90 -11.26 -5.27 27.10
CA LEU A 90 -11.12 -4.90 28.51
C LEU A 90 -11.01 -3.38 28.70
N THR A 91 -10.20 -2.72 27.86
CA THR A 91 -9.99 -1.27 27.91
C THR A 91 -10.95 -0.51 27.02
N ARG A 92 -11.67 -1.20 26.12
CA ARG A 92 -12.52 -0.62 25.08
C ARG A 92 -11.78 0.37 24.19
N GLN A 93 -10.57 -0.01 23.80
CA GLN A 93 -9.71 0.81 22.94
C GLN A 93 -9.24 0.04 21.72
N TYR A 94 -9.05 0.76 20.62
CA TYR A 94 -8.36 0.27 19.43
C TYR A 94 -6.87 0.48 19.61
N ARG A 95 -6.07 -0.55 19.37
CA ARG A 95 -4.61 -0.46 19.37
C ARG A 95 -4.08 -0.64 17.96
N VAL A 96 -3.34 0.35 17.47
CA VAL A 96 -2.55 0.24 16.25
C VAL A 96 -1.09 0.03 16.62
N THR A 97 -0.45 -0.97 16.01
CA THR A 97 1.00 -1.24 16.17
C THR A 97 1.69 -1.12 14.82
N THR A 98 2.80 -0.39 14.76
CA THR A 98 3.65 -0.22 13.57
C THR A 98 5.11 -0.12 14.01
N GLU A 99 6.01 -0.88 13.37
CA GLU A 99 7.47 -0.82 13.62
C GLU A 99 7.89 -0.83 15.10
N GLY A 100 7.20 -1.61 15.94
CA GLY A 100 7.48 -1.71 17.37
C GLY A 100 6.88 -0.60 18.25
N LEU A 101 6.29 0.44 17.65
CA LEU A 101 5.49 1.43 18.36
C LEU A 101 4.02 1.01 18.36
N HIS A 102 3.32 1.26 19.47
CA HIS A 102 1.87 1.12 19.54
C HIS A 102 1.21 2.39 20.04
N GLN A 103 0.03 2.68 19.52
CA GLN A 103 -0.83 3.78 19.94
C GLN A 103 -2.25 3.26 20.15
N ASN A 104 -2.90 3.73 21.21
CA ASN A 104 -4.30 3.41 21.51
C ASN A 104 -5.20 4.57 21.08
N PHE A 105 -6.41 4.24 20.65
CA PHE A 105 -7.44 5.17 20.21
C PHE A 105 -8.78 4.77 20.81
N ASP A 106 -9.63 5.75 21.06
CA ASP A 106 -10.95 5.52 21.66
C ASP A 106 -12.02 5.21 20.59
N SER A 107 -11.77 5.53 19.33
CA SER A 107 -12.68 5.28 18.21
C SER A 107 -12.01 4.60 17.01
N LEU A 108 -12.78 3.79 16.26
CA LEU A 108 -12.31 3.15 15.04
C LEU A 108 -11.89 4.19 13.99
N PRO A 109 -12.66 5.27 13.73
CA PRO A 109 -12.26 6.28 12.75
C PRO A 109 -10.91 6.94 13.05
N GLU A 110 -10.57 7.16 14.33
CA GLU A 110 -9.26 7.69 14.73
C GLU A 110 -8.12 6.69 14.46
N ALA A 111 -8.34 5.42 14.80
CA ALA A 111 -7.37 4.36 14.52
C ALA A 111 -7.14 4.19 13.01
N LEU A 112 -8.21 4.20 12.21
CA LEU A 112 -8.12 4.17 10.75
C LEU A 112 -7.41 5.42 10.23
N ALA A 113 -7.71 6.60 10.79
CA ALA A 113 -7.10 7.87 10.41
C ALA A 113 -5.58 7.85 10.53
N PHE A 114 -5.06 7.22 11.60
CA PHE A 114 -3.63 7.02 11.82
C PHE A 114 -2.98 6.09 10.78
N MET A 115 -3.70 5.07 10.30
CA MET A 115 -3.21 4.13 9.29
C MET A 115 -3.42 4.60 7.84
N ARG A 116 -4.00 5.79 7.62
CA ARG A 116 -4.29 6.29 6.26
C ARG A 116 -3.05 6.52 5.42
N GLY A 117 -1.92 6.82 6.02
CA GLY A 117 -0.77 7.23 5.24
C GLY A 117 0.51 7.34 6.03
N VAL A 118 1.60 7.49 5.29
CA VAL A 118 2.93 7.75 5.82
C VAL A 118 3.52 8.89 5.04
N SER A 119 4.19 9.82 5.74
CA SER A 119 5.01 10.86 5.14
C SER A 119 6.50 10.51 5.29
N GLY A 120 7.29 10.86 4.27
CA GLY A 120 8.75 10.73 4.34
C GLY A 120 9.25 9.29 4.53
N TRP A 121 8.53 8.29 4.02
CA TRP A 121 8.99 6.91 4.07
C TRP A 121 10.18 6.72 3.14
N ARG A 122 11.39 6.52 3.68
CA ARG A 122 12.57 6.21 2.87
C ARG A 122 12.44 4.81 2.25
N ILE A 123 12.39 4.75 0.93
CA ILE A 123 12.12 3.53 0.14
C ILE A 123 13.32 3.04 -0.68
N ALA A 124 14.35 3.86 -0.85
CA ALA A 124 15.61 3.51 -1.49
C ALA A 124 16.74 4.40 -0.96
N GLU A 125 17.97 3.90 -0.95
CA GLU A 125 19.15 4.69 -0.60
C GLU A 125 19.72 5.42 -1.83
N PRO A 126 20.54 6.47 -1.65
CA PRO A 126 21.12 7.22 -2.77
C PRO A 126 21.93 6.33 -3.74
N ARG A 127 22.60 5.30 -3.22
CA ARG A 127 23.38 4.33 -4.00
C ARG A 127 22.56 3.34 -4.83
N ASP A 128 21.28 3.16 -4.50
CA ASP A 128 20.39 2.24 -5.20
C ASP A 128 19.79 2.88 -6.47
N ILE A 129 20.00 4.19 -6.64
CA ILE A 129 19.38 5.02 -7.67
C ILE A 129 20.46 5.72 -8.51
N ASP A 130 20.63 5.26 -9.74
CA ASP A 130 21.43 5.95 -10.77
C ASP A 130 20.69 7.14 -11.38
N GLU A 131 21.38 8.26 -11.60
CA GLU A 131 20.81 9.52 -12.13
C GLU A 131 20.29 9.41 -13.57
N ASP A 132 20.93 8.56 -14.39
CA ASP A 132 20.57 8.39 -15.81
C ASP A 132 19.54 7.27 -16.06
N GLY A 133 19.03 6.64 -15.00
CA GLY A 133 18.08 5.53 -15.13
C GLY A 133 16.63 6.00 -15.29
N LYS A 134 15.84 5.26 -16.08
CA LYS A 134 14.37 5.39 -16.07
C LYS A 134 13.80 4.50 -14.98
N TYR A 135 13.05 5.06 -14.06
CA TYR A 135 12.45 4.31 -12.96
C TYR A 135 10.93 4.44 -12.94
N TYR A 136 10.29 3.41 -12.43
CA TYR A 136 8.90 3.44 -12.05
C TYR A 136 8.73 2.76 -10.68
N LEU A 137 7.65 3.11 -10.01
CA LEU A 137 7.32 2.64 -8.68
C LEU A 137 6.02 1.83 -8.76
N GLU A 138 6.03 0.65 -8.18
CA GLU A 138 4.83 -0.15 -7.97
C GLU A 138 4.45 -0.07 -6.50
N PHE A 139 3.33 0.57 -6.21
CA PHE A 139 2.78 0.73 -4.86
C PHE A 139 1.58 -0.20 -4.68
N SER A 140 1.51 -0.87 -3.54
CA SER A 140 0.35 -1.64 -3.12
C SER A 140 0.04 -1.30 -1.67
N TYR A 141 -1.22 -0.99 -1.37
CA TYR A 141 -1.71 -0.90 -0.01
C TYR A 141 -2.92 -1.79 0.13
N LYS A 142 -2.87 -2.73 1.07
CA LYS A 142 -3.90 -3.77 1.19
C LYS A 142 -4.10 -4.24 2.62
N LEU A 143 -5.26 -4.81 2.84
CA LEU A 143 -5.55 -5.67 3.98
C LEU A 143 -4.88 -7.03 3.75
N ASP A 144 -3.92 -7.37 4.62
CA ASP A 144 -3.24 -8.65 4.58
C ASP A 144 -4.08 -9.73 5.27
N THR A 145 -4.66 -10.59 4.44
CA THR A 145 -5.51 -11.71 4.86
C THR A 145 -4.72 -12.99 5.10
N SER A 146 -3.42 -13.02 4.82
CA SER A 146 -2.56 -14.19 5.00
C SER A 146 -2.47 -14.65 6.46
N GLN A 147 -2.63 -13.71 7.38
CA GLN A 147 -2.58 -13.92 8.83
C GLN A 147 -3.93 -14.31 9.46
N LEU A 148 -5.01 -14.35 8.66
CA LEU A 148 -6.32 -14.75 9.18
C LEU A 148 -6.36 -16.25 9.48
N PRO A 149 -7.05 -16.67 10.54
CA PRO A 149 -7.31 -18.08 10.79
C PRO A 149 -7.92 -18.77 9.56
N ARG A 150 -7.47 -19.99 9.25
CA ARG A 150 -7.94 -20.78 8.11
C ARG A 150 -9.46 -20.77 7.90
N PRO A 151 -10.32 -20.91 8.94
CA PRO A 151 -11.77 -20.88 8.74
C PRO A 151 -12.29 -19.56 8.15
N MET A 152 -11.65 -18.43 8.46
CA MET A 152 -12.05 -17.11 7.95
C MET A 152 -11.55 -16.87 6.51
N GLN A 153 -10.60 -17.66 6.04
CA GLN A 153 -10.15 -17.60 4.66
C GLN A 153 -11.22 -18.15 3.69
N ILE A 154 -12.19 -18.92 4.21
CA ILE A 154 -13.34 -19.48 3.49
C ILE A 154 -14.36 -18.34 3.26
N GLY A 155 -14.10 -17.49 2.28
CA GLY A 155 -14.92 -16.31 1.99
C GLY A 155 -14.18 -15.14 1.36
N LEU A 156 -12.84 -15.20 1.31
CA LEU A 156 -11.98 -14.17 0.71
C LEU A 156 -12.20 -13.99 -0.80
N GLY A 157 -12.76 -14.99 -1.48
CA GLY A 157 -13.07 -14.92 -2.92
C GLY A 157 -14.35 -14.14 -3.25
N ALA A 158 -15.14 -13.75 -2.25
CA ALA A 158 -16.27 -12.83 -2.45
C ALA A 158 -15.73 -11.38 -2.44
N PRO A 159 -15.92 -10.58 -3.51
CA PRO A 159 -15.38 -9.21 -3.65
C PRO A 159 -15.72 -8.24 -2.51
N GLN A 160 -16.60 -8.62 -1.58
CA GLN A 160 -17.20 -7.71 -0.60
C GLN A 160 -16.78 -8.01 0.84
N GLY A 161 -16.03 -9.09 1.08
CA GLY A 161 -15.71 -9.52 2.44
C GLY A 161 -14.46 -8.87 3.02
N TRP A 162 -13.35 -9.00 2.31
CA TRP A 162 -12.00 -8.73 2.82
C TRP A 162 -11.06 -8.14 1.75
N GLY A 163 -11.57 -7.85 0.55
CA GLY A 163 -10.82 -7.29 -0.57
C GLY A 163 -10.59 -5.79 -0.40
N LEU A 164 -9.88 -5.36 0.65
CA LEU A 164 -9.43 -3.98 0.74
C LEU A 164 -8.03 -3.91 0.13
N SER A 165 -7.93 -3.39 -1.09
CA SER A 165 -6.65 -3.22 -1.75
C SER A 165 -6.67 -2.10 -2.78
N VAL A 166 -5.54 -1.42 -2.90
CA VAL A 166 -5.24 -0.52 -4.01
C VAL A 166 -3.83 -0.80 -4.49
N GLU A 167 -3.67 -0.85 -5.81
CA GLU A 167 -2.38 -0.94 -6.46
C GLU A 167 -2.24 0.25 -7.41
N HIS A 168 -1.05 0.84 -7.46
CA HIS A 168 -0.78 1.99 -8.32
C HIS A 168 0.63 1.93 -8.87
N LYS A 169 0.78 2.19 -10.17
CA LYS A 169 2.09 2.36 -10.81
C LYS A 169 2.35 3.83 -11.07
N LEU A 170 3.48 4.33 -10.58
CA LEU A 170 3.89 5.72 -10.73
C LEU A 170 5.21 5.77 -11.49
N ASN A 171 5.20 6.39 -12.67
CA ASN A 171 6.45 6.67 -13.38
C ASN A 171 7.16 7.84 -12.70
N LEU A 172 8.46 7.69 -12.46
CA LEU A 172 9.27 8.75 -11.87
C LEU A 172 9.77 9.66 -13.00
N ALA A 173 9.69 10.97 -12.79
CA ALA A 173 10.36 11.95 -13.64
C ALA A 173 11.90 11.81 -13.50
N PRO A 174 12.70 12.43 -14.39
CA PRO A 174 14.16 12.32 -14.36
C PRO A 174 14.79 12.84 -13.05
N ASP A 175 14.11 13.75 -12.36
CA ASP A 175 14.47 14.25 -11.03
C ASP A 175 13.96 13.36 -9.88
N PHE A 176 13.38 12.20 -10.21
CA PHE A 176 12.73 11.27 -9.29
C PHE A 176 11.53 11.85 -8.55
N SER A 177 11.01 12.98 -9.03
CA SER A 177 9.72 13.45 -8.58
C SER A 177 8.62 12.67 -9.28
N GLY A 178 7.57 12.37 -8.55
CA GLY A 178 6.41 11.69 -9.08
C GLY A 178 5.23 12.02 -8.20
N ARG A 179 4.07 12.30 -8.79
CA ARG A 179 2.83 12.55 -8.07
C ARG A 179 1.68 11.84 -8.78
N LEU A 180 0.76 11.28 -8.01
CA LEU A 180 -0.55 10.87 -8.50
C LEU A 180 -1.24 12.06 -9.17
N GLN A 181 -1.57 11.93 -10.46
CA GLN A 181 -2.44 12.89 -11.15
C GLN A 181 -3.90 12.51 -10.87
N PRO A 182 -4.76 13.47 -10.50
CA PRO A 182 -6.17 13.22 -10.18
C PRO A 182 -6.98 12.76 -11.40
#